data_AF-A0AAF0DRE9-F1
#
_entry.id   AF-A0AAF0DRE9-F1
#
_cell.length_a   1.000
_cell.length_b   1.000
_cell.length_c   1.000
_cell.angle_alpha   90.00
_cell.angle_beta   90.00
_cell.angle_gamma   90.00
#
_symmetry.space_group_name_H-M   'P 1'
#
loop_
_entity.id
_entity.type
_entity.pdbx_description
1 polymer ?
#
loop_
_entity_poly.entity_id
_entity_poly.type
_entity_poly.pdbx_seq_one_letter_code
_entity_poly.pdbx_strand_id
1 'polypeptide(L)'
;MGDRETLLEMGFAPERVDWALHATNASGLQAALDHLEAHQDEPMPENWKEAFAGAGTNGDATGTDDTKAKSIRCGMCGKVFRDMDLAMYHADKSGHDDFEESAEEIKPLTEEEKKQRLSELRAKMQEKRAKQATQDAEERRANELIRRKAGQDAGKAREELERKG
;
A
#
# COMPACT_ATOMS: atom_id res chain seq x y z
N MET A 1 -20.53 11.29 20.26
CA MET A 1 -19.50 10.44 20.91
C MET A 1 -18.32 10.41 19.99
N GLY A 2 -17.20 10.98 20.44
CA GLY A 2 -15.94 10.87 19.70
C GLY A 2 -15.22 9.59 20.07
N ASP A 3 -14.39 9.06 19.19
CA ASP A 3 -13.66 7.80 19.40
C ASP A 3 -12.89 7.79 20.73
N ARG A 4 -12.34 8.95 21.13
CA ARG A 4 -11.70 9.17 22.44
C ARG A 4 -12.60 8.86 23.63
N GLU A 5 -13.84 9.34 23.58
CA GLU A 5 -14.81 9.22 24.67
C GLU A 5 -15.22 7.74 24.84
N THR A 6 -15.45 7.05 23.72
CA THR A 6 -15.74 5.61 23.71
C THR A 6 -14.58 4.79 24.29
N LEU A 7 -13.34 5.11 23.94
CA LEU A 7 -12.16 4.41 24.49
C LEU A 7 -11.98 4.66 26.00
N LEU A 8 -12.32 5.85 26.48
CA LEU A 8 -12.31 6.15 27.92
C LEU A 8 -13.42 5.39 28.66
N GLU A 9 -14.61 5.29 28.09
CA GLU A 9 -15.72 4.47 28.63
C GLU A 9 -15.38 2.98 28.67
N MET A 10 -14.59 2.49 27.71
CA MET A 10 -14.05 1.11 27.71
C MET A 10 -13.00 0.86 28.80
N GLY A 11 -12.52 1.91 29.49
CA GLY A 11 -11.59 1.81 30.62
C GLY A 11 -10.11 1.90 30.25
N PHE A 12 -9.77 2.36 29.03
CA PHE A 12 -8.38 2.60 28.65
C PHE A 12 -7.85 3.88 29.30
N ALA A 13 -6.56 3.89 29.67
CA ALA A 13 -5.93 5.07 30.27
C ALA A 13 -5.87 6.25 29.28
N PRO A 14 -6.16 7.48 29.72
CA PRO A 14 -6.33 8.64 28.83
C PRO A 14 -5.07 8.94 28.00
N GLU A 15 -3.89 8.74 28.57
CA GLU A 15 -2.62 8.95 27.87
C GLU A 15 -2.41 7.92 26.74
N ARG A 16 -2.86 6.67 26.93
CA ARG A 16 -2.82 5.63 25.89
C ARG A 16 -3.79 5.92 24.77
N VAL A 17 -4.99 6.36 25.11
CA VAL A 17 -6.02 6.72 24.14
C VAL A 17 -5.53 7.88 23.27
N ASP A 18 -4.98 8.93 23.89
CA ASP A 18 -4.45 10.07 23.15
C ASP A 18 -3.27 9.65 22.26
N TRP A 19 -2.38 8.78 22.73
CA TRP A 19 -1.30 8.21 21.92
C TRP A 19 -1.82 7.42 20.72
N ALA A 20 -2.79 6.52 20.92
CA ALA A 20 -3.36 5.70 19.85
C ALA A 20 -4.12 6.50 18.80
N LEU A 21 -4.89 7.49 19.22
CA LEU A 21 -5.59 8.40 18.30
C LEU A 21 -4.61 9.25 17.49
N HIS A 22 -3.50 9.64 18.10
CA HIS A 22 -2.42 10.34 17.39
C HIS A 22 -1.65 9.44 16.44
N ALA A 23 -1.29 8.22 16.86
CA ALA A 23 -0.57 7.25 16.02
C ALA A 23 -1.40 6.81 14.80
N THR A 24 -2.72 6.72 14.96
CA THR A 24 -3.65 6.35 13.88
C THR A 24 -4.20 7.57 13.12
N ASN A 25 -3.74 8.79 13.43
CA ASN A 25 -4.19 10.04 12.80
C ASN A 25 -5.72 10.19 12.77
N ALA A 26 -6.39 9.77 13.85
CA ALA A 26 -7.84 9.73 13.97
C ALA A 26 -8.55 9.01 12.80
N SER A 27 -7.98 7.89 12.32
CA SER A 27 -8.55 7.06 11.24
C SER A 27 -9.79 6.26 11.65
N GLY A 28 -10.35 6.54 12.84
CA GLY A 28 -11.54 5.91 13.40
C GLY A 28 -11.25 5.03 14.61
N LEU A 29 -12.31 4.73 15.38
CA LEU A 29 -12.26 3.94 16.60
C LEU A 29 -11.55 2.58 16.44
N GLN A 30 -11.81 1.86 15.34
CA GLN A 30 -11.24 0.53 15.12
C GLN A 30 -9.71 0.59 14.98
N ALA A 31 -9.19 1.58 14.24
CA ALA A 31 -7.74 1.74 14.08
C ALA A 31 -7.06 2.08 15.43
N ALA A 32 -7.70 2.91 16.25
CA ALA A 32 -7.21 3.24 17.58
C ALA A 32 -7.25 2.02 18.53
N LEU A 33 -8.27 1.17 18.44
CA LEU A 33 -8.37 -0.07 19.21
C LEU A 33 -7.27 -1.07 18.83
N ASP A 34 -7.08 -1.32 17.54
CA ASP A 34 -6.06 -2.24 17.05
C ASP A 34 -4.65 -1.79 17.50
N HIS A 35 -4.41 -0.48 17.55
CA HIS A 35 -3.15 0.09 18.07
C HIS A 35 -3.02 -0.06 19.59
N LEU A 36 -4.10 0.16 20.35
CA LEU A 36 -4.10 -0.02 21.80
C LEU A 36 -3.86 -1.48 22.19
N GLU A 37 -4.41 -2.43 21.44
CA GLU A 37 -4.24 -3.87 21.68
C GLU A 37 -2.81 -4.32 21.33
N ALA A 38 -2.29 -3.92 20.17
CA ALA A 38 -0.95 -4.28 19.73
C ALA A 38 0.16 -3.77 20.67
N HIS A 39 -0.08 -2.64 21.34
CA HIS A 39 0.91 -1.97 22.19
C HIS A 39 0.49 -1.92 23.67
N GLN A 40 -0.39 -2.83 24.11
CA GLN A 40 -0.87 -2.87 25.50
C GLN A 40 0.25 -3.23 26.48
N ASP A 41 1.10 -4.19 26.09
CA ASP A 41 2.21 -4.72 26.89
C ASP A 41 3.49 -3.90 26.78
N GLU A 42 3.52 -2.93 25.86
CA GLU A 42 4.66 -2.05 25.68
C GLU A 42 4.59 -0.86 26.67
N PRO A 43 5.74 -0.48 27.25
CA PRO A 43 5.82 0.72 28.06
C PRO A 43 5.52 1.94 27.19
N MET A 44 4.58 2.78 27.64
CA MET A 44 4.26 4.03 26.98
C MET A 44 5.53 4.90 26.90
N PRO A 45 5.88 5.46 25.73
CA PRO A 45 6.98 6.42 25.63
C PRO A 45 6.65 7.67 26.47
N GLU A 46 7.51 8.04 27.42
CA GLU A 46 7.30 9.22 28.30
C GLU A 46 7.10 10.52 27.50
N ASN A 47 7.69 10.59 26.30
CA ASN A 47 7.66 11.71 25.39
C ASN A 47 6.95 11.39 24.07
N TRP A 48 5.89 10.57 24.09
CA TRP A 48 5.14 10.21 22.88
C TRP A 48 4.63 11.43 22.09
N LYS A 49 4.32 12.53 22.78
CA LYS A 49 3.92 13.82 22.16
C LYS A 49 5.06 14.48 21.38
N GLU A 50 6.30 14.30 21.81
CA GLU A 50 7.49 14.88 21.18
C GLU A 50 8.06 13.96 20.10
N ALA A 51 8.02 12.64 20.33
CA ALA A 51 8.42 11.62 19.37
C ALA A 51 7.60 11.70 18.06
N PHE A 52 6.32 12.05 18.16
CA PHE A 52 5.46 12.28 17.00
C PHE A 52 5.45 13.73 16.48
N ALA A 53 6.02 14.71 17.20
CA ALA A 53 6.13 16.09 16.71
C ALA A 53 7.09 16.24 15.51
N GLY A 54 7.97 15.25 15.29
CA GLY A 54 8.78 15.11 14.06
C GLY A 54 8.09 14.32 12.94
N ALA A 55 6.93 13.71 13.19
CA ALA A 55 6.22 12.81 12.28
C ALA A 55 5.00 13.46 11.59
N GLY A 56 5.02 14.78 11.45
CA GLY A 56 4.04 15.49 10.63
C GLY A 56 4.36 15.36 9.14
N THR A 57 3.97 14.25 8.51
CA THR A 57 3.39 14.19 7.14
C THR A 57 3.24 12.75 6.64
N ASN A 58 1.99 12.28 6.67
CA ASN A 58 1.37 11.31 5.75
C ASN A 58 2.22 10.10 5.27
N GLY A 59 2.07 9.00 6.02
CA GLY A 59 1.59 7.74 5.47
C GLY A 59 2.59 6.89 4.69
N ASP A 60 3.24 5.97 5.40
CA ASP A 60 3.15 4.54 5.12
C ASP A 60 3.71 3.79 6.33
N ALA A 61 2.87 2.96 6.95
CA ALA A 61 3.26 2.11 8.06
C ALA A 61 3.87 0.83 7.50
N THR A 62 5.17 0.62 7.70
CA THR A 62 5.70 -0.73 7.94
C THR A 62 7.03 -0.64 8.69
N GLY A 63 7.08 -1.28 9.86
CA GLY A 63 8.25 -1.92 10.47
C GLY A 63 9.44 -1.03 10.80
N THR A 64 9.59 -0.59 12.04
CA THR A 64 10.45 -1.24 13.06
C THR A 64 11.96 -1.05 12.86
N ASP A 65 12.52 -0.40 13.89
CA ASP A 65 13.87 -0.59 14.42
C ASP A 65 15.06 0.03 13.67
N ASP A 66 15.53 1.12 14.26
CA ASP A 66 16.79 1.79 14.01
C ASP A 66 17.96 1.04 14.69
N THR A 67 18.09 -0.28 14.48
CA THR A 67 19.29 -1.01 14.90
C THR A 67 19.78 -2.00 13.84
N LYS A 68 20.90 -1.63 13.20
CA LYS A 68 21.72 -2.37 12.22
C LYS A 68 21.15 -2.51 10.82
N ALA A 69 21.43 -1.51 9.99
CA ALA A 69 21.56 -1.67 8.55
C ALA A 69 22.57 -2.79 8.21
N LYS A 70 22.07 -4.01 7.96
CA LYS A 70 22.80 -5.09 7.31
C LYS A 70 22.25 -5.24 5.89
N SER A 71 22.83 -4.54 4.92
CA SER A 71 22.45 -4.76 3.53
C SER A 71 22.97 -6.13 3.07
N ILE A 72 22.19 -6.83 2.25
CA ILE A 72 22.49 -8.21 1.83
C ILE A 72 22.65 -8.23 0.31
N ARG A 73 23.80 -8.67 -0.19
CA ARG A 73 24.09 -8.77 -1.63
C ARG A 73 23.93 -10.21 -2.09
N CYS A 74 23.22 -10.43 -3.19
CA CYS A 74 23.21 -11.73 -3.84
C CYS A 74 24.51 -11.94 -4.66
N GLY A 75 25.30 -12.96 -4.34
CA GLY A 75 26.55 -13.30 -5.05
C GLY A 75 26.31 -13.73 -6.50
N MET A 76 25.14 -14.29 -6.80
CA MET A 76 24.81 -14.77 -8.15
C MET A 76 24.39 -13.67 -9.14
N CYS A 77 23.83 -12.56 -8.65
CA CYS A 77 23.33 -11.48 -9.53
C CYS A 77 23.79 -10.07 -9.14
N GLY A 78 24.52 -9.92 -8.04
CA GLY A 78 25.07 -8.65 -7.57
C GLY A 78 24.03 -7.65 -7.04
N LYS A 79 22.75 -8.04 -6.91
CA LYS A 79 21.72 -7.14 -6.35
C LYS A 79 21.92 -6.99 -4.85
N VAL A 80 21.89 -5.75 -4.37
CA VAL A 80 21.95 -5.42 -2.94
C VAL A 80 20.55 -5.11 -2.45
N PHE A 81 20.17 -5.78 -1.38
CA PHE A 81 18.89 -5.66 -0.70
C PHE A 81 19.08 -4.93 0.61
N ARG A 82 18.11 -4.07 0.94
CA ARG A 82 18.11 -3.28 2.17
C ARG A 82 17.74 -4.12 3.40
N ASP A 83 16.99 -5.19 3.19
CA ASP A 83 16.40 -6.02 4.24
C ASP A 83 16.44 -7.50 3.85
N MET A 84 16.42 -8.37 4.87
CA MET A 84 16.38 -9.83 4.75
C MET A 84 15.13 -10.30 4.03
N ASP A 85 13.97 -9.69 4.30
CA ASP A 85 12.71 -10.06 3.66
C ASP A 85 12.74 -9.87 2.15
N LEU A 86 13.41 -8.81 1.68
CA LEU A 86 13.56 -8.53 0.26
C LEU A 86 14.57 -9.47 -0.40
N ALA A 87 15.59 -9.92 0.35
CA ALA A 87 16.52 -10.96 -0.09
C ALA A 87 15.82 -12.33 -0.19
N MET A 88 14.98 -12.69 0.78
CA MET A 88 14.17 -13.91 0.74
C MET A 88 13.20 -13.92 -0.46
N TYR A 89 12.52 -12.80 -0.71
CA TYR A 89 11.67 -12.68 -1.90
C TYR A 89 12.44 -12.84 -3.21
N HIS A 90 13.66 -12.33 -3.26
CA HIS A 90 14.55 -12.53 -4.40
C HIS A 90 14.97 -14.01 -4.52
N ALA A 91 15.23 -14.70 -3.42
CA ALA A 91 15.50 -16.13 -3.40
C ALA A 91 14.33 -16.93 -3.97
N ASP A 92 13.11 -16.67 -3.50
CA ASP A 92 11.90 -17.37 -3.95
C ASP A 92 11.61 -17.19 -5.43
N LYS A 93 11.87 -15.99 -5.97
CA LYS A 93 11.61 -15.69 -7.39
C LYS A 93 12.71 -16.15 -8.32
N SER A 94 13.96 -16.12 -7.88
CA SER A 94 15.12 -16.32 -8.74
C SER A 94 15.80 -17.66 -8.52
N GLY A 95 15.48 -18.35 -7.42
CA GLY A 95 16.24 -19.50 -6.94
C GLY A 95 17.67 -19.13 -6.53
N HIS A 96 17.91 -17.87 -6.14
CA HIS A 96 19.23 -17.43 -5.73
C HIS A 96 19.40 -17.53 -4.22
N ASP A 97 20.37 -18.32 -3.77
CA ASP A 97 20.62 -18.68 -2.37
C ASP A 97 21.97 -18.17 -1.82
N ASP A 98 22.85 -17.67 -2.69
CA ASP A 98 24.14 -17.10 -2.30
C ASP A 98 24.00 -15.63 -1.89
N PHE A 99 23.95 -15.37 -0.58
CA PHE A 99 23.79 -14.04 0.00
C PHE A 99 24.99 -13.67 0.89
N GLU A 100 25.67 -12.58 0.52
CA GLU A 100 26.78 -11.98 1.26
C GLU A 100 26.29 -10.77 2.07
N GLU A 101 26.57 -10.72 3.38
CA GLU A 101 26.31 -9.53 4.20
C GLU A 101 27.26 -8.39 3.76
N SER A 102 26.73 -7.36 3.10
CA SER A 102 27.48 -6.18 2.66
C SER A 102 27.26 -5.05 3.67
N ALA A 103 28.32 -4.63 4.36
CA ALA A 103 28.30 -3.52 5.33
C ALA A 103 28.38 -2.12 4.66
N GLU A 104 27.86 -1.98 3.45
CA GLU A 104 27.85 -0.70 2.75
C GLU A 104 26.62 0.11 3.19
N GLU A 105 26.90 1.08 4.04
CA GLU A 105 26.05 2.16 4.51
C GLU A 105 25.37 2.85 3.31
N ILE A 106 24.18 2.38 2.93
CA ILE A 106 23.37 3.06 1.93
C ILE A 106 22.99 4.40 2.54
N LYS A 107 23.68 5.47 2.13
CA LYS A 107 23.29 6.84 2.44
C LYS A 107 21.79 6.94 2.19
N PRO A 108 20.98 7.30 3.21
CA PRO A 108 19.54 7.44 3.02
C PRO A 108 19.33 8.42 1.87
N LEU A 109 18.64 7.94 0.83
CA LEU A 109 18.29 8.68 -0.37
C LEU A 109 17.88 10.11 0.05
N THR A 110 18.54 11.13 -0.50
CA THR A 110 18.29 12.50 -0.06
C THR A 110 16.81 12.84 -0.28
N GLU A 111 16.23 13.63 0.63
CA GLU A 111 14.79 13.94 0.61
C GLU A 111 14.31 14.49 -0.76
N GLU A 112 15.20 15.11 -1.53
CA GLU A 112 14.94 15.58 -2.88
C GLU A 112 14.78 14.45 -3.91
N GLU A 113 15.63 13.42 -3.87
CA GLU A 113 15.57 12.28 -4.79
C GLU A 113 14.36 11.39 -4.52
N LYS A 114 13.97 11.24 -3.25
CA LYS A 114 12.72 10.54 -2.89
C LYS A 114 11.51 11.28 -3.42
N LYS A 115 11.48 12.62 -3.30
CA LYS A 115 10.37 13.44 -3.78
C LYS A 115 10.26 13.40 -5.30
N GLN A 116 11.39 13.39 -6.01
CA GLN A 116 11.42 13.22 -7.47
C GLN A 116 10.97 11.81 -7.90
N ARG A 117 11.46 10.75 -7.24
CA ARG A 117 10.97 9.38 -7.48
C ARG A 117 9.47 9.26 -7.24
N LEU A 118 8.96 9.85 -6.16
CA LEU A 118 7.53 9.84 -5.82
C LEU A 118 6.69 10.63 -6.84
N SER A 119 7.17 11.80 -7.28
CA SER A 119 6.46 12.60 -8.29
C SER A 119 6.46 11.91 -9.66
N GLU A 120 7.57 11.30 -10.05
CA GLU A 120 7.70 10.50 -11.28
C GLU A 120 6.79 9.26 -11.22
N LEU A 121 6.76 8.55 -10.09
CA LEU A 121 5.89 7.38 -9.92
C LEU A 121 4.41 7.76 -9.98
N ARG A 122 4.03 8.88 -9.36
CA ARG A 122 2.66 9.42 -9.42
C ARG A 122 2.30 9.85 -10.84
N ALA A 123 3.20 10.51 -11.56
CA ALA A 123 2.98 10.90 -12.95
C ALA A 123 2.79 9.66 -13.85
N LYS A 124 3.64 8.63 -13.68
CA LYS A 124 3.52 7.37 -14.42
C LYS A 124 2.22 6.62 -14.11
N MET A 125 1.77 6.65 -12.86
CA MET A 125 0.48 6.06 -12.46
C MET A 125 -0.70 6.82 -13.05
N GLN A 126 -0.64 8.16 -13.10
CA GLN A 126 -1.67 8.97 -13.75
C GLN A 126 -1.72 8.73 -15.26
N GLU A 127 -0.57 8.64 -15.93
CA GLU A 127 -0.50 8.32 -17.36
C GLU A 127 -1.09 6.92 -17.65
N LYS A 128 -0.74 5.91 -16.83
CA LYS A 128 -1.30 4.57 -16.98
C LYS A 128 -2.82 4.57 -16.74
N ARG A 129 -3.31 5.30 -15.74
CA ARG A 129 -4.76 5.45 -15.49
C ARG A 129 -5.48 6.13 -16.66
N ALA A 130 -4.88 7.16 -17.26
CA ALA A 130 -5.45 7.83 -18.42
C ALA A 130 -5.53 6.90 -19.64
N LYS A 131 -4.44 6.17 -19.93
CA LYS A 131 -4.40 5.17 -21.01
C LYS A 131 -5.42 4.04 -20.79
N GLN A 132 -5.52 3.52 -19.57
CA GLN A 132 -6.51 2.51 -19.23
C GLN A 132 -7.93 3.05 -19.41
N ALA A 133 -8.21 4.27 -18.95
CA ALA A 133 -9.55 4.88 -19.10
C ALA A 133 -9.96 5.05 -20.58
N THR A 134 -9.01 5.35 -21.47
CA THR A 134 -9.29 5.40 -22.93
C THR A 134 -9.59 4.02 -23.51
N GLN A 135 -8.80 3.00 -23.15
CA GLN A 135 -9.01 1.63 -23.61
C GLN A 135 -10.35 1.09 -23.10
N ASP A 136 -10.66 1.26 -21.82
CA ASP A 136 -11.93 0.83 -21.25
C ASP A 136 -13.12 1.54 -21.91
N ALA A 137 -12.97 2.81 -22.31
CA ALA A 137 -14.01 3.54 -23.03
C ALA A 137 -14.24 2.98 -24.43
N GLU A 138 -13.17 2.64 -25.16
CA GLU A 138 -13.24 2.00 -26.47
C GLU A 138 -13.85 0.60 -26.38
N GLU A 139 -13.39 -0.22 -25.42
CA GLU A 139 -13.94 -1.56 -25.17
C GLU A 139 -15.42 -1.50 -24.78
N ARG A 140 -15.84 -0.55 -23.93
CA ARG A 140 -17.26 -0.37 -23.61
C ARG A 140 -18.09 -0.05 -24.84
N ARG A 141 -17.60 0.84 -25.73
CA ARG A 141 -18.28 1.16 -26.99
C ARG A 141 -18.36 -0.05 -27.92
N ALA A 142 -17.26 -0.79 -28.07
CA ALA A 142 -17.24 -2.01 -28.88
C ALA A 142 -18.20 -3.07 -28.35
N ASN A 143 -18.21 -3.30 -27.04
CA ASN A 143 -19.13 -4.23 -26.38
C ASN A 143 -20.59 -3.82 -26.53
N GLU A 144 -20.90 -2.52 -26.47
CA GLU A 144 -22.25 -2.02 -26.72
C GLU A 144 -22.68 -2.27 -28.18
N LEU A 145 -21.80 -2.02 -29.14
CA LEU A 145 -22.05 -2.30 -30.55
C LEU A 145 -22.30 -3.79 -30.81
N ILE A 146 -21.52 -4.67 -30.18
CA ILE A 146 -21.72 -6.12 -30.24
C ILE A 146 -23.10 -6.50 -29.68
N ARG A 147 -23.50 -5.96 -28.52
CA ARG A 147 -24.83 -6.23 -27.94
C ARG A 147 -25.96 -5.79 -28.87
N ARG A 148 -25.85 -4.60 -29.45
CA ARG A 148 -26.86 -4.07 -30.39
C ARG A 148 -26.95 -4.96 -31.64
N LYS A 149 -25.80 -5.31 -32.22
CA LYS A 149 -25.73 -6.18 -33.41
C LYS A 149 -26.27 -7.59 -33.11
N ALA A 150 -25.88 -8.18 -31.98
CA ALA A 150 -26.39 -9.48 -31.54
C ALA A 150 -27.92 -9.46 -31.37
N GLY A 151 -28.50 -8.37 -30.84
CA GLY A 151 -29.95 -8.20 -30.76
C GLY A 151 -30.63 -8.11 -32.14
N GLN A 152 -30.03 -7.37 -33.07
CA GLN A 152 -30.53 -7.27 -34.45
C GLN A 152 -30.45 -8.60 -35.20
N ASP A 153 -29.32 -9.31 -35.08
CA ASP A 153 -29.10 -10.60 -35.74
C ASP A 153 -30.03 -11.68 -35.16
N ALA A 154 -30.27 -11.67 -33.84
CA ALA A 154 -31.26 -12.55 -33.21
C ALA A 154 -32.69 -12.25 -33.67
N GLY A 155 -33.05 -10.97 -33.86
CA GLY A 155 -34.35 -10.57 -34.41
C GLY A 155 -34.53 -11.05 -35.86
N LYS A 156 -33.54 -10.79 -36.71
CA LYS A 156 -33.53 -11.24 -38.11
C LYS A 156 -33.60 -12.77 -38.23
N ALA A 157 -32.88 -13.49 -37.38
CA ALA A 157 -32.90 -14.96 -37.37
C ALA A 157 -34.29 -15.51 -37.00
N ARG A 158 -34.99 -14.87 -36.05
CA ARG A 158 -36.37 -15.24 -35.70
C ARG A 158 -37.33 -14.98 -36.85
N GLU A 159 -37.27 -13.81 -37.47
CA GLU A 159 -38.11 -13.45 -38.63
C GLU A 159 -37.85 -14.38 -39.83
N GLU A 160 -36.59 -14.74 -40.09
CA GLU A 160 -36.25 -15.66 -41.18
C GLU A 160 -36.76 -17.08 -40.92
N LEU A 161 -36.74 -17.54 -39.67
CA LEU A 161 -37.34 -18.82 -39.26
C LEU A 161 -38.86 -18.80 -39.43
N GLU A 162 -39.53 -17.72 -39.03
CA GLU A 162 -40.99 -17.55 -39.19
C GLU A 162 -41.42 -17.45 -40.66
N ARG A 163 -40.59 -16.89 -41.53
CA ARG A 163 -40.87 -16.80 -42.97
C ARG A 163 -40.65 -18.12 -43.73
N LYS A 164 -39.79 -19.01 -43.20
CA LYS A 164 -39.43 -20.29 -43.82
C LYS A 164 -40.21 -21.48 -43.25
N GLY A 165 -40.77 -21.36 -42.05
CA GLY A 165 -41.70 -22.33 -41.44
C GLY A 165 -43.12 -22.13 -41.94
#